data_AF-A0A536XJ59-F1
#
_entry.id   AF-A0A536XJ59-F1
#
_cell.length_a   1.000
_cell.length_b   1.000
_cell.length_c   1.000
_cell.angle_alpha   90.00
_cell.angle_beta   90.00
_cell.angle_gamma   90.00
#
_symmetry.space_group_name_H-M   'P 1'
#
loop_
_entity.id
_entity.type
_entity.pdbx_description
1 polymer ?
#
loop_
_entity_poly.entity_id
_entity_poly.type
_entity_poly.pdbx_seq_one_letter_code
_entity_poly.pdbx_strand_id
1 'polypeptide(L)'
;MRKLLLPMIALLAFAGSASAQDAKAGEKKAAMCIGCHGIPGYQASFPEVHKVPMIAGQNAKYIATALTSYRKGERKHPTMKAIAASLSDQDIADLAAYYEALPKDVTAAPAKPEHEPPADVAALLKKANCASCHGENFSKPIDATYPKLAGQHADYLYVALKAYQAQNNPQVG
;
A
#
# COMPACT_ATOMS: atom_id res chain seq x y z
N MET A 1 21.49 -62.90 18.35
CA MET A 1 20.81 -61.68 18.85
C MET A 1 20.99 -60.59 17.80
N ARG A 2 19.88 -59.97 17.39
CA ARG A 2 19.64 -59.35 16.07
C ARG A 2 20.17 -57.89 16.07
N LYS A 3 21.16 -57.57 15.23
CA LYS A 3 21.66 -56.19 15.07
C LYS A 3 20.62 -55.38 14.28
N LEU A 4 19.94 -54.45 14.95
CA LEU A 4 19.02 -53.49 14.35
C LEU A 4 19.85 -52.34 13.72
N LEU A 5 19.85 -52.27 12.39
CA LEU A 5 20.31 -51.12 11.62
C LEU A 5 19.10 -50.21 11.39
N LEU A 6 19.07 -49.02 12.01
CA LEU A 6 18.08 -47.98 11.72
C LEU A 6 18.54 -47.16 10.51
N PRO A 7 17.69 -46.95 9.48
CA PRO A 7 18.01 -46.05 8.38
C PRO A 7 17.80 -44.60 8.82
N MET A 8 18.87 -43.80 8.71
CA MET A 8 18.83 -42.36 8.93
C MET A 8 18.22 -41.70 7.68
N ILE A 9 16.92 -41.40 7.74
CA ILE A 9 16.22 -40.63 6.71
C ILE A 9 16.69 -39.18 6.82
N ALA A 10 17.51 -38.74 5.87
CA ALA A 10 17.93 -37.36 5.74
C ALA A 10 16.75 -36.51 5.25
N LEU A 11 16.19 -35.70 6.15
CA LEU A 11 15.16 -34.72 5.85
C LEU A 11 15.82 -33.54 5.11
N LEU A 12 15.77 -33.54 3.77
CA LEU A 12 16.13 -32.38 2.95
C LEU A 12 15.08 -31.29 3.17
N ALA A 13 15.40 -30.33 4.04
CA ALA A 13 14.62 -29.11 4.19
C ALA A 13 14.76 -28.28 2.89
N PHE A 14 13.71 -28.29 2.07
CA PHE A 14 13.57 -27.37 0.94
C PHE A 14 13.28 -25.98 1.53
N ALA A 15 14.34 -25.23 1.83
CA ALA A 15 14.23 -23.81 2.09
C ALA A 15 13.84 -23.14 0.77
N GLY A 16 12.54 -22.85 0.60
CA GLY A 16 12.07 -22.04 -0.51
C GLY A 16 12.79 -20.70 -0.46
N SER A 17 13.62 -20.41 -1.46
CA SER A 17 14.26 -19.11 -1.61
C SER A 17 13.17 -18.06 -1.77
N ALA A 18 12.92 -17.27 -0.73
CA ALA A 18 12.25 -16.00 -0.89
C ALA A 18 13.17 -15.15 -1.76
N SER A 19 12.84 -15.01 -3.05
CA SER A 19 13.56 -14.14 -3.95
C SER A 19 13.53 -12.71 -3.38
N ALA A 20 14.71 -12.10 -3.27
CA ALA A 20 14.83 -10.74 -2.80
C ALA A 20 14.05 -9.77 -3.71
N GLN A 21 13.56 -8.67 -3.15
CA GLN A 21 12.85 -7.63 -3.90
C GLN A 21 13.81 -6.96 -4.90
N ASP A 22 13.39 -6.75 -6.15
CA ASP A 22 14.20 -6.08 -7.18
C ASP A 22 13.47 -4.85 -7.75
N ALA A 23 13.90 -3.65 -7.34
CA ALA A 23 13.35 -2.39 -7.82
C ALA A 23 13.53 -2.17 -9.33
N LYS A 24 14.59 -2.69 -9.95
CA LYS A 24 14.80 -2.57 -11.40
C LYS A 24 13.86 -3.49 -12.18
N ALA A 25 13.57 -4.67 -11.63
CA ALA A 25 12.53 -5.53 -12.18
C ALA A 25 11.14 -4.89 -12.03
N GLY A 26 10.89 -4.21 -10.90
CA GLY A 26 9.66 -3.47 -10.63
C GLY A 26 9.43 -2.33 -11.61
N GLU A 27 10.47 -1.52 -11.89
CA GLU A 27 10.42 -0.44 -12.88
C GLU A 27 9.89 -0.91 -14.23
N LYS A 28 10.39 -2.05 -14.73
CA LYS A 28 9.98 -2.64 -16.02
C LYS A 28 8.51 -3.08 -16.05
N LYS A 29 7.89 -3.32 -14.89
CA LYS A 29 6.50 -3.76 -14.72
C LYS A 29 5.56 -2.61 -14.37
N ALA A 30 6.10 -1.45 -13.98
CA ALA A 30 5.33 -0.32 -13.49
C ALA A 30 4.49 0.40 -14.56
N ALA A 31 4.68 0.08 -15.85
CA ALA A 31 3.99 0.73 -16.97
C ALA A 31 2.45 0.77 -16.79
N MET A 32 1.84 -0.31 -16.29
CA MET A 32 0.39 -0.36 -16.06
C MET A 32 -0.07 0.54 -14.91
N CYS A 33 0.81 0.80 -13.95
CA CYS A 33 0.53 1.58 -12.75
C CYS A 33 0.63 3.09 -13.05
N ILE A 34 1.61 3.47 -13.88
CA ILE A 34 1.87 4.87 -14.26
C ILE A 34 0.68 5.49 -14.99
N GLY A 35 -0.07 4.71 -15.77
CA GLY A 35 -1.25 5.17 -16.51
C GLY A 35 -2.36 5.78 -15.64
N CYS A 36 -2.37 5.50 -14.34
CA CYS A 36 -3.31 6.12 -13.39
C CYS A 36 -2.59 6.86 -12.25
N HIS A 37 -1.51 6.28 -11.71
CA HIS A 37 -0.83 6.80 -10.52
C HIS A 37 0.32 7.78 -10.82
N GLY A 38 0.77 7.85 -12.08
CA GLY A 38 1.89 8.69 -12.49
C GLY A 38 1.47 9.97 -13.21
N ILE A 39 0.18 10.16 -13.49
CA ILE A 39 -0.33 11.34 -14.19
C ILE A 39 -0.77 12.38 -13.16
N PRO A 40 -0.15 13.58 -13.12
CA PRO A 40 -0.49 14.61 -12.15
C PRO A 40 -1.97 14.98 -12.20
N GLY A 41 -2.66 14.84 -11.06
CA GLY A 41 -4.06 15.21 -10.90
C GLY A 41 -5.07 14.30 -11.59
N TYR A 42 -4.66 13.14 -12.11
CA TYR A 42 -5.58 12.20 -12.75
C TYR A 42 -6.69 11.76 -11.79
N GLN A 43 -7.92 11.71 -12.31
CA GLN A 43 -9.11 11.39 -11.53
C GLN A 43 -9.77 10.12 -12.05
N ALA A 44 -10.30 9.32 -11.12
CA ALA A 44 -11.18 8.21 -11.41
C ALA A 44 -12.60 8.58 -10.98
N SER A 45 -13.61 8.05 -11.67
CA SER A 45 -15.03 8.29 -11.37
C SER A 45 -15.66 7.25 -10.44
N PHE A 46 -14.99 6.11 -10.22
CA PHE A 46 -15.43 5.05 -9.32
C PHE A 46 -14.66 5.11 -7.99
N PRO A 47 -15.34 4.92 -6.83
CA PRO A 47 -16.79 4.84 -6.65
C PRO A 47 -17.48 6.22 -6.76
N GLU A 48 -16.69 7.28 -6.70
CA GLU A 48 -17.07 8.67 -6.96
C GLU A 48 -15.85 9.42 -7.52
N VAL A 49 -16.04 10.65 -8.00
CA VAL A 49 -14.95 11.42 -8.62
C VAL A 49 -13.93 11.87 -7.57
N HIS A 50 -12.70 11.38 -7.68
CA HIS A 50 -11.57 11.79 -6.85
C HIS A 50 -10.25 11.53 -7.58
N LYS A 51 -9.16 12.16 -7.11
CA LYS A 51 -7.82 11.90 -7.64
C LYS A 51 -7.36 10.48 -7.30
N VAL A 52 -6.71 9.82 -8.26
CA VAL A 52 -6.04 8.54 -8.03
C VAL A 52 -4.84 8.76 -7.08
N PRO A 53 -4.62 7.89 -6.08
CA PRO A 53 -3.62 8.16 -5.04
C PRO A 53 -2.19 8.15 -5.57
N MET A 54 -1.36 9.02 -5.02
CA MET A 54 0.08 8.97 -5.21
C MET A 54 0.67 7.78 -4.45
N ILE A 55 1.52 7.00 -5.13
CA ILE A 55 2.17 5.80 -4.57
C ILE A 55 3.70 5.88 -4.55
N ALA A 56 4.28 6.88 -5.22
CA ALA A 56 5.73 7.14 -5.16
C ALA A 56 6.16 7.51 -3.74
N GLY A 57 7.26 6.94 -3.28
CA GLY A 57 7.83 7.12 -1.94
C GLY A 57 6.97 6.57 -0.80
N GLN A 58 5.95 5.76 -1.10
CA GLN A 58 5.19 5.01 -0.11
C GLN A 58 5.98 3.79 0.39
N ASN A 59 5.72 3.31 1.60
CA ASN A 59 6.40 2.14 2.14
C ASN A 59 6.17 0.90 1.26
N ALA A 60 7.23 0.17 0.93
CA ALA A 60 7.13 -1.05 0.13
C ALA A 60 6.23 -2.08 0.81
N LYS A 61 6.37 -2.26 2.13
CA LYS A 61 5.55 -3.17 2.92
C LYS A 61 4.06 -2.84 2.80
N TYR A 62 3.67 -1.56 2.88
CA TYR A 62 2.28 -1.15 2.66
C TYR A 62 1.80 -1.42 1.23
N ILE A 63 2.58 -1.10 0.21
CA ILE A 63 2.20 -1.38 -1.19
C ILE A 63 1.96 -2.88 -1.39
N ALA A 64 2.88 -3.71 -0.90
CA ALA A 64 2.77 -5.16 -1.00
C ALA A 64 1.52 -5.68 -0.26
N THR A 65 1.26 -5.20 0.96
CA THR A 65 0.04 -5.52 1.71
C THR A 65 -1.22 -5.10 0.96
N ALA A 66 -1.27 -3.86 0.45
CA ALA A 66 -2.43 -3.34 -0.26
C ALA A 66 -2.73 -4.13 -1.54
N LEU A 67 -1.73 -4.39 -2.39
CA LEU A 67 -1.88 -5.19 -3.61
C LEU A 67 -2.33 -6.62 -3.27
N THR A 68 -1.74 -7.23 -2.23
CA THR A 68 -2.14 -8.56 -1.77
C THR A 68 -3.59 -8.58 -1.31
N SER A 69 -4.02 -7.61 -0.51
CA SER A 69 -5.40 -7.51 -0.02
C SER A 69 -6.40 -7.22 -1.15
N TYR A 70 -6.03 -6.41 -2.15
CA TYR A 70 -6.82 -6.28 -3.37
C TYR A 70 -6.93 -7.61 -4.10
N ARG A 71 -5.81 -8.31 -4.34
CA ARG A 71 -5.81 -9.62 -4.99
C ARG A 71 -6.64 -10.66 -4.24
N LYS A 72 -6.69 -10.61 -2.91
CA LYS A 72 -7.54 -11.49 -2.08
C LYS A 72 -9.00 -11.03 -1.99
N GLY A 73 -9.30 -9.77 -2.27
CA GLY A 73 -10.63 -9.17 -2.09
C GLY A 73 -10.93 -8.75 -0.65
N GLU A 74 -9.93 -8.77 0.24
CA GLU A 74 -9.99 -8.21 1.59
C GLU A 74 -10.11 -6.69 1.53
N ARG A 75 -9.44 -6.08 0.56
CA ARG A 75 -9.63 -4.69 0.14
C ARG A 75 -10.34 -4.70 -1.21
N LYS A 76 -11.47 -4.03 -1.31
CA LYS A 76 -12.38 -4.06 -2.45
C LYS A 76 -12.24 -2.79 -3.27
N HIS A 77 -11.91 -2.98 -4.54
CA HIS A 77 -11.97 -1.97 -5.59
C HIS A 77 -11.85 -2.71 -6.93
N PRO A 78 -12.82 -2.61 -7.87
CA PRO A 78 -12.83 -3.42 -9.10
C PRO A 78 -11.53 -3.28 -9.92
N THR A 79 -11.09 -2.04 -10.16
CA THR A 79 -9.87 -1.76 -10.93
C THR A 79 -8.63 -2.37 -10.27
N MET A 80 -8.39 -2.09 -8.99
CA MET A 80 -7.21 -2.60 -8.30
C MET A 80 -7.26 -4.11 -8.07
N LYS A 81 -8.45 -4.71 -7.93
CA LYS A 81 -8.62 -6.17 -7.91
C LYS A 81 -8.15 -6.79 -9.24
N ALA A 82 -8.59 -6.23 -10.37
CA ALA A 82 -8.21 -6.72 -11.69
C ALA A 82 -6.70 -6.58 -11.94
N ILE A 83 -6.12 -5.43 -11.58
CA ILE A 83 -4.67 -5.20 -11.65
C ILE A 83 -3.92 -6.18 -10.75
N ALA A 84 -4.30 -6.30 -9.48
CA ALA A 84 -3.58 -7.16 -8.55
C ALA A 84 -3.72 -8.66 -8.89
N ALA A 85 -4.80 -9.07 -9.55
CA ALA A 85 -5.01 -10.46 -9.98
C ALA A 85 -4.02 -10.92 -11.07
N SER A 86 -3.43 -10.00 -11.83
CA SER A 86 -2.42 -10.35 -12.85
C SER A 86 -0.99 -10.41 -12.32
N LEU A 87 -0.77 -10.05 -11.05
CA LEU A 87 0.55 -9.95 -10.44
C LEU A 87 0.90 -11.20 -9.62
N SER A 88 2.10 -11.75 -9.86
CA SER A 88 2.71 -12.73 -8.97
C SER A 88 3.18 -12.10 -7.65
N ASP A 89 3.52 -12.93 -6.67
CA ASP A 89 4.10 -12.45 -5.41
C ASP A 89 5.42 -11.69 -5.62
N GLN A 90 6.24 -12.14 -6.57
CA GLN A 90 7.47 -11.45 -6.93
C GLN A 90 7.19 -10.11 -7.61
N ASP A 91 6.19 -10.03 -8.49
CA ASP A 91 5.83 -8.76 -9.14
C ASP A 91 5.39 -7.72 -8.10
N ILE A 92 4.58 -8.13 -7.13
CA ILE A 92 4.15 -7.27 -6.01
C ILE A 92 5.37 -6.80 -5.22
N ALA A 93 6.29 -7.71 -4.90
CA ALA A 93 7.50 -7.41 -4.13
C ALA A 93 8.43 -6.43 -4.85
N ASP A 94 8.63 -6.63 -6.15
CA ASP A 94 9.45 -5.78 -7.03
C ASP A 94 8.84 -4.39 -7.22
N LEU A 95 7.53 -4.31 -7.54
CA LEU A 95 6.81 -3.06 -7.70
C LEU A 95 6.80 -2.23 -6.41
N ALA A 96 6.61 -2.89 -5.27
CA ALA A 96 6.67 -2.26 -3.96
C ALA A 96 8.04 -1.63 -3.70
N ALA A 97 9.13 -2.36 -3.98
CA ALA A 97 10.50 -1.83 -3.83
C ALA A 97 10.78 -0.67 -4.80
N TYR A 98 10.30 -0.77 -6.04
CA TYR A 98 10.41 0.31 -7.02
C TYR A 98 9.75 1.59 -6.53
N TYR A 99 8.47 1.52 -6.12
CA TYR A 99 7.72 2.69 -5.70
C TYR A 99 8.23 3.31 -4.40
N GLU A 100 8.76 2.50 -3.47
CA GLU A 100 9.40 3.01 -2.25
C GLU A 100 10.68 3.82 -2.55
N ALA A 101 11.44 3.39 -3.56
CA ALA A 101 12.67 4.06 -3.97
C ALA A 101 12.44 5.38 -4.73
N LEU A 102 11.23 5.60 -5.27
CA LEU A 102 10.91 6.85 -5.94
C LEU A 102 10.82 8.02 -4.94
N PRO A 103 11.26 9.23 -5.34
CA PRO A 103 11.01 10.42 -4.54
C PRO A 103 9.50 10.62 -4.41
N LYS A 104 9.06 11.12 -3.25
CA LYS A 104 7.67 11.54 -3.04
C LYS A 104 7.28 12.75 -3.89
N ASP A 105 8.23 13.41 -4.53
CA ASP A 105 8.10 14.73 -5.14
C ASP A 105 7.34 14.72 -6.48
N VAL A 106 6.05 14.41 -6.37
CA VAL A 106 5.00 15.30 -6.84
C VAL A 106 4.48 16.02 -5.60
N THR A 107 5.23 17.06 -5.18
CA THR A 107 5.05 17.86 -3.95
C THR A 107 5.11 17.06 -2.64
N ALA A 108 6.30 16.95 -2.03
CA ALA A 108 6.39 16.64 -0.61
C ALA A 108 5.45 17.55 0.19
N ALA A 109 4.57 16.95 1.01
CA ALA A 109 3.75 17.72 1.93
C ALA A 109 4.66 18.63 2.76
N PRO A 110 4.38 19.93 2.85
CA PRO A 110 5.17 20.83 3.68
C PRO A 110 5.15 20.33 5.14
N ALA A 111 6.29 20.48 5.82
CA ALA A 111 6.44 20.04 7.22
C ALA A 111 5.41 20.69 8.16
N LYS A 112 4.88 21.86 7.76
CA LYS A 112 3.74 22.54 8.36
C LYS A 112 2.57 22.48 7.37
N PRO A 113 1.34 22.13 7.80
CA PRO A 113 0.15 22.26 6.97
C PRO A 113 0.03 23.69 6.43
N GLU A 114 -0.29 23.84 5.15
CA GLU A 114 -0.56 25.16 4.55
C GLU A 114 -1.75 25.86 5.24
N HIS A 115 -2.69 25.06 5.75
CA HIS A 115 -3.88 25.54 6.45
C HIS A 115 -4.00 24.80 7.78
N GLU A 116 -4.19 25.56 8.86
CA GLU A 116 -4.56 24.97 10.14
C GLU A 116 -5.99 24.45 10.06
N PRO A 117 -6.25 23.22 10.55
CA PRO A 117 -7.61 22.68 10.55
C PRO A 117 -8.50 23.54 11.46
N PRO A 118 -9.80 23.72 11.12
CA PRO A 118 -10.78 24.28 12.04
C PRO A 118 -10.76 23.58 13.40
N ALA A 119 -11.09 24.30 14.47
CA ALA A 119 -10.90 23.82 15.85
C ALA A 119 -11.65 22.50 16.16
N ASP A 120 -12.83 22.32 15.57
CA ASP A 120 -13.61 21.09 15.64
C ASP A 120 -12.91 19.92 14.91
N VAL A 121 -12.35 20.16 13.72
CA VAL A 121 -11.53 19.17 13.00
C VAL A 121 -10.27 18.83 13.77
N ALA A 122 -9.58 19.83 14.35
CA ALA A 122 -8.41 19.61 15.19
C ALA A 122 -8.75 18.73 16.41
N ALA A 123 -9.89 18.97 17.05
CA ALA A 123 -10.38 18.16 18.16
C ALA A 123 -10.70 16.72 17.74
N LEU A 124 -11.30 16.53 16.55
CA LEU A 124 -11.56 15.20 15.99
C LEU A 124 -10.26 14.43 15.69
N LEU A 125 -9.27 15.08 15.08
CA LEU A 125 -7.96 14.48 14.79
C LEU A 125 -7.26 14.05 16.08
N LYS A 126 -7.31 14.91 17.12
CA LYS A 126 -6.78 14.58 18.45
C LYS A 126 -7.51 13.40 19.08
N LYS A 127 -8.84 13.37 19.00
CA LYS A 127 -9.68 12.29 19.54
C LYS A 127 -9.44 10.96 18.81
N ALA A 128 -9.33 10.98 17.49
CA ALA A 128 -9.08 9.80 16.67
C ALA A 128 -7.65 9.26 16.85
N ASN A 129 -6.73 10.09 17.35
CA ASN A 129 -5.35 9.71 17.65
C ASN A 129 -4.62 9.06 16.46
N CYS A 130 -4.90 9.53 15.23
CA CYS A 130 -4.36 8.96 13.99
C CYS A 130 -2.82 8.94 13.98
N ALA A 131 -2.20 9.94 14.62
CA ALA A 131 -0.76 10.07 14.73
C ALA A 131 -0.10 8.91 15.49
N SER A 132 -0.84 8.21 16.37
CA SER A 132 -0.32 7.04 17.09
C SER A 132 0.13 5.92 16.17
N CYS A 133 -0.49 5.77 14.99
CA CYS A 133 -0.09 4.78 13.99
C CYS A 133 0.64 5.42 12.80
N HIS A 134 0.21 6.61 12.36
CA HIS A 134 0.72 7.24 11.13
C HIS A 134 1.88 8.22 11.36
N GLY A 135 2.23 8.52 12.61
CA GLY A 135 3.28 9.47 12.99
C GLY A 135 2.78 10.91 13.17
N GLU A 136 3.57 11.73 13.87
CA GLU A 136 3.21 13.09 14.31
C GLU A 136 2.76 14.02 13.16
N ASN A 137 3.39 13.89 11.98
CA ASN A 137 3.01 14.63 10.77
C ASN A 137 2.45 13.71 9.67
N PHE A 138 2.06 12.48 10.01
CA PHE A 138 1.58 11.45 9.09
C PHE A 138 2.55 11.01 7.99
N SER A 139 3.83 11.37 8.07
CA SER A 139 4.85 11.05 7.06
C SER A 139 5.73 9.85 7.42
N LYS A 140 5.78 9.49 8.72
CA LYS A 140 6.59 8.40 9.28
C LYS A 140 5.74 7.54 10.23
N PRO A 141 5.04 6.53 9.70
CA PRO A 141 4.25 5.60 10.50
C PRO A 141 5.11 4.75 11.45
N ILE A 142 4.49 4.19 12.48
CA ILE A 142 5.18 3.36 13.49
C ILE A 142 5.60 1.97 12.97
N ASP A 143 4.92 1.48 11.94
CA ASP A 143 5.27 0.25 11.19
C ASP A 143 5.04 0.51 9.70
N ALA A 144 5.86 -0.11 8.86
CA ALA A 144 5.85 0.10 7.41
C ALA A 144 4.59 -0.46 6.70
N THR A 145 3.74 -1.24 7.38
CA THR A 145 2.41 -1.62 6.89
C THR A 145 1.40 -0.50 6.99
N TYR A 146 1.63 0.50 7.85
CA TYR A 146 0.79 1.69 7.86
C TYR A 146 1.23 2.63 6.73
N PRO A 147 0.29 3.23 5.98
CA PRO A 147 0.63 4.16 4.92
C PRO A 147 1.11 5.48 5.49
N LYS A 148 2.07 6.10 4.79
CA LYS A 148 2.32 7.54 4.87
C LYS A 148 1.11 8.27 4.28
N LEU A 149 0.48 9.18 5.04
CA LEU A 149 -0.68 9.96 4.59
C LEU A 149 -0.31 11.38 4.19
N ALA A 150 0.77 11.92 4.76
CA ALA A 150 1.24 13.25 4.46
C ALA A 150 1.50 13.44 2.97
N GLY A 151 0.90 14.48 2.40
CA GLY A 151 1.04 14.86 1.00
C GLY A 151 0.09 14.14 0.06
N GLN A 152 -0.73 13.20 0.55
CA GLN A 152 -1.74 12.54 -0.28
C GLN A 152 -2.87 13.50 -0.66
N HIS A 153 -3.54 13.22 -1.78
CA HIS A 153 -4.71 13.97 -2.21
C HIS A 153 -5.84 13.90 -1.17
N ALA A 154 -6.36 15.06 -0.75
CA ALA A 154 -7.37 15.15 0.30
C ALA A 154 -8.69 14.47 -0.08
N ASP A 155 -9.11 14.57 -1.36
CA ASP A 155 -10.29 13.89 -1.90
C ASP A 155 -10.11 12.36 -1.92
N TYR A 156 -8.92 11.85 -2.26
CA TYR A 156 -8.61 10.43 -2.09
C TYR A 156 -8.69 9.99 -0.64
N LEU A 157 -8.10 10.74 0.30
CA LEU A 157 -8.13 10.38 1.72
C LEU A 157 -9.58 10.34 2.25
N TYR A 158 -10.42 11.28 1.82
CA TYR A 158 -11.85 11.28 2.14
C TYR A 158 -12.56 10.02 1.60
N VAL A 159 -12.36 9.68 0.33
CA VAL A 159 -12.91 8.46 -0.27
C VAL A 159 -12.42 7.20 0.43
N ALA A 160 -11.13 7.13 0.77
CA ALA A 160 -10.56 5.99 1.46
C ALA A 160 -11.15 5.80 2.87
N LEU A 161 -11.33 6.90 3.63
CA LEU A 161 -11.98 6.85 4.94
C LEU A 161 -13.44 6.38 4.84
N LYS A 162 -14.18 6.85 3.83
CA LYS A 162 -15.54 6.34 3.56
C LYS A 162 -15.54 4.87 3.17
N ALA A 163 -14.56 4.43 2.38
CA ALA A 163 -14.43 3.03 1.99
C ALA A 163 -14.22 2.12 3.21
N TYR A 164 -13.38 2.51 4.18
CA TYR A 164 -13.19 1.73 5.42
C TYR A 164 -14.46 1.64 6.29
N GLN A 165 -15.40 2.56 6.13
CA GLN A 165 -16.69 2.54 6.81
C GLN A 165 -17.76 1.76 6.04
N ALA A 166 -17.51 1.38 4.78
CA ALA A 166 -18.47 0.71 3.94
C ALA A 166 -18.71 -0.73 4.42
N GLN A 167 -19.87 -0.96 5.01
CA GLN A 167 -20.33 -2.30 5.38
C GLN A 167 -21.20 -2.89 4.27
N ASN A 168 -21.13 -4.21 4.06
CA ASN A 168 -21.96 -4.95 3.09
C ASN A 168 -21.88 -4.48 1.63
N ASN A 169 -20.84 -3.75 1.23
CA ASN A 169 -20.62 -3.37 -0.16
C ASN A 169 -19.66 -4.37 -0.85
N PRO A 170 -20.03 -4.95 -2.00
CA PRO A 170 -19.20 -5.94 -2.69
C PRO A 170 -18.04 -5.32 -3.49
N GLN A 171 -18.07 -4.01 -3.77
CA GLN A 171 -17.10 -3.34 -4.64
C GLN A 171 -16.21 -2.33 -3.92
N VAL A 172 -16.62 -1.87 -2.73
CA VAL A 172 -15.90 -0.90 -1.90
C VAL A 172 -15.85 -1.42 -0.47
N GLY A 173 -14.70 -1.31 0.19
CA GLY A 173 -14.48 -1.83 1.54
C GLY A 173 -13.04 -2.20 1.77
#